data_AF-A0A822F859-F1
#
_entry.id   AF-A0A822F859-F1
#
_cell.length_a   1.000
_cell.length_b   1.000
_cell.length_c   1.000
_cell.angle_alpha   90.00
_cell.angle_beta   90.00
_cell.angle_gamma   90.00
#
_symmetry.space_group_name_H-M   'P 1'
#
loop_
_entity.id
_entity.type
_entity.pdbx_description
1 polymer ?
#
loop_
_entity_poly.entity_id
_entity_poly.type
_entity_poly.pdbx_seq_one_letter_code
_entity_poly.pdbx_strand_id
1 'polypeptide(L)'
;NLLDFPEEVAIRLTDIEHDIFLSVPPLQYLRHLTLDISYLSTHDTSLQGKNIRILLQRFQAVGSFIQQLIVSQTNFQERKSLVASILRCAITCWYIGNFNSAMQILAGL
;
A
#
# COMPACT_ATOMS: atom_id res chain seq x y z
N ASN A 1 4.88 1.49 -20.10
CA ASN A 1 5.03 1.98 -18.71
C ASN A 1 4.06 1.22 -17.84
N LEU A 2 4.39 0.88 -16.58
CA LEU A 2 3.55 0.01 -15.73
C LEU A 2 2.12 0.57 -15.56
N LEU A 3 1.97 1.90 -15.63
CA LEU A 3 0.70 2.60 -15.45
C LEU A 3 -0.07 2.86 -16.75
N ASP A 4 0.35 2.27 -17.88
CA ASP A 4 -0.43 2.34 -19.13
C ASP A 4 -1.75 1.54 -19.00
N PHE A 5 -1.80 0.58 -18.06
CA PHE A 5 -2.96 -0.25 -17.74
C PHE A 5 -3.25 -0.21 -16.22
N PRO A 6 -3.78 0.91 -15.70
CA PRO A 6 -3.96 1.10 -14.26
C PRO A 6 -4.90 0.07 -13.62
N GLU A 7 -5.81 -0.53 -14.39
CA GLU A 7 -6.68 -1.61 -13.93
C GLU A 7 -5.93 -2.92 -13.68
N GLU A 8 -5.01 -3.32 -14.56
CA GLU A 8 -4.17 -4.51 -14.36
C GLU A 8 -3.26 -4.32 -13.14
N VAL A 9 -2.70 -3.10 -12.97
CA VAL A 9 -1.90 -2.77 -11.78
C VAL A 9 -2.74 -2.93 -10.51
N ALA A 10 -3.97 -2.43 -10.50
CA ALA A 10 -4.87 -2.57 -9.35
C ALA A 10 -5.19 -4.03 -9.02
N ILE A 11 -5.39 -4.88 -10.04
CA ILE A 11 -5.62 -6.32 -9.85
C ILE A 11 -4.37 -6.97 -9.23
N ARG A 12 -3.18 -6.71 -9.78
CA ARG A 12 -1.92 -7.27 -9.23
C ARG A 12 -1.62 -6.80 -7.82
N LEU A 13 -1.87 -5.53 -7.51
CA LEU A 13 -1.76 -5.00 -6.15
C LEU A 13 -2.72 -5.72 -5.20
N THR A 14 -3.91 -6.11 -5.69
CA THR A 14 -4.90 -6.84 -4.91
C THR A 14 -4.46 -8.25 -4.59
N ASP A 15 -3.92 -8.99 -5.57
CA ASP A 15 -3.38 -10.33 -5.34
C ASP A 15 -2.25 -10.28 -4.28
N ILE A 16 -1.31 -9.33 -4.44
CA ILE A 16 -0.19 -9.17 -3.52
C ILE A 16 -0.65 -8.76 -2.11
N GLU A 17 -1.59 -7.82 -1.99
CA GLU A 17 -2.16 -7.48 -0.67
C GLU A 17 -2.85 -8.66 -0.03
N HIS A 18 -3.60 -9.42 -0.81
CA HIS A 18 -4.39 -10.51 -0.30
C HIS A 18 -3.50 -11.59 0.30
N ASP A 19 -2.42 -11.96 -0.40
CA ASP A 19 -1.43 -12.92 0.09
C ASP A 19 -0.77 -12.45 1.39
N ILE A 20 -0.39 -11.17 1.45
CA ILE A 20 0.26 -10.61 2.64
C ILE A 20 -0.72 -10.49 3.80
N PHE A 21 -1.96 -10.09 3.55
CA PHE A 21 -3.02 -10.02 4.54
C PHE A 21 -3.30 -11.39 5.16
N LEU A 22 -3.40 -12.44 4.34
CA LEU A 22 -3.60 -13.81 4.80
C LEU A 22 -2.39 -14.38 5.54
N SER A 23 -1.18 -13.85 5.30
CA SER A 23 0.03 -14.27 6.02
C SER A 23 0.07 -13.83 7.49
N VAL A 24 -0.84 -12.93 7.91
CA VAL A 24 -0.90 -12.39 9.28
C VAL A 24 -2.05 -13.04 10.07
N PRO A 25 -1.78 -13.78 11.16
CA PRO A 25 -2.81 -14.38 11.99
C PRO A 25 -3.83 -13.35 12.54
N PRO A 26 -5.15 -13.63 12.50
CA PRO A 26 -6.19 -12.67 12.91
C PRO A 26 -6.02 -12.08 14.33
N LEU A 27 -5.52 -12.90 15.27
CA LEU A 27 -5.26 -12.46 16.65
C LEU A 27 -4.21 -11.33 16.72
N GLN A 28 -3.27 -11.27 15.78
CA GLN A 28 -2.25 -10.23 15.75
C GLN A 28 -2.82 -8.89 15.29
N TYR A 29 -3.75 -8.91 14.32
CA TYR A 29 -4.48 -7.69 13.93
C TYR A 29 -5.25 -7.10 15.11
N LEU A 30 -6.03 -7.94 15.81
CA LEU A 30 -6.79 -7.48 16.98
C LEU A 30 -5.87 -6.93 18.06
N ARG A 31 -4.77 -7.63 18.36
CA ARG A 31 -3.79 -7.18 19.36
C ARG A 31 -3.17 -5.85 18.97
N HIS A 32 -2.84 -5.65 17.69
CA HIS A 32 -2.29 -4.39 17.20
C HIS A 32 -3.30 -3.24 17.22
N LEU A 33 -4.59 -3.52 16.99
CA LEU A 33 -5.66 -2.52 17.06
C LEU A 33 -6.06 -2.15 18.50
N THR A 34 -5.88 -3.07 19.45
CA THR A 34 -6.33 -2.92 20.85
C THR A 34 -5.23 -2.50 21.82
N LEU A 35 -3.95 -2.70 21.47
CA LEU A 35 -2.81 -2.21 22.25
C LEU A 35 -2.22 -0.98 21.59
N ASP A 36 -1.83 0.02 22.39
CA ASP A 36 -1.16 1.23 21.90
C ASP A 36 -0.01 0.85 20.96
N ILE A 37 -0.12 1.29 19.70
CA ILE A 37 0.80 1.04 18.58
C ILE A 37 2.28 1.29 18.96
N SER A 38 2.50 2.20 19.90
CA SER A 38 3.81 2.57 20.45
C SER A 38 4.43 1.51 21.35
N TYR A 39 3.62 0.72 22.08
CA TYR A 39 4.08 -0.21 23.12
C TYR A 39 4.62 -1.54 22.54
N LEU A 40 4.05 -2.00 21.42
CA LEU A 40 4.50 -3.22 20.73
C LEU A 40 5.69 -2.98 19.80
N SER A 41 5.88 -1.73 19.36
CA SER A 41 6.91 -1.35 18.38
C SER A 41 8.35 -1.53 18.89
N THR A 42 8.57 -1.57 20.20
CA THR A 42 9.89 -1.75 20.83
C THR A 42 10.14 -3.12 21.44
N HIS A 43 9.11 -3.89 21.80
CA HIS A 43 9.28 -5.09 22.65
C HIS A 43 8.93 -6.44 22.02
N ASP A 44 8.21 -6.49 20.90
CA ASP A 44 7.84 -7.79 20.30
C ASP A 44 8.78 -8.18 19.15
N THR A 45 9.84 -8.93 19.49
CA THR A 45 10.80 -9.54 18.55
C THR A 45 10.35 -10.90 18.03
N SER A 46 9.18 -11.39 18.44
CA SER A 46 8.65 -12.67 17.99
C SER A 46 8.40 -12.67 16.48
N LEU A 47 8.40 -13.87 15.86
CA LEU A 47 8.01 -14.06 14.46
C LEU A 47 6.63 -13.43 14.17
N GLN A 48 5.78 -13.32 15.20
CA GLN A 48 4.44 -12.76 15.16
C GLN A 48 4.47 -11.23 14.99
N GLY A 49 5.32 -10.51 15.73
CA GLY A 49 5.52 -9.08 15.56
C GLY A 49 6.13 -8.68 14.20
N LYS A 50 6.82 -9.60 13.52
CA LYS A 50 7.41 -9.35 12.19
C LYS A 50 6.35 -9.28 11.08
N ASN A 51 5.33 -10.12 11.15
CA ASN A 51 4.30 -10.20 10.09
C ASN A 51 3.44 -8.94 9.99
N ILE A 52 3.02 -8.36 11.13
CA ILE A 52 2.29 -7.09 11.13
C ILE A 52 3.17 -5.90 10.70
N ARG A 53 4.47 -5.90 11.06
CA ARG A 53 5.41 -4.85 10.64
C ARG A 53 5.62 -4.84 9.13
N ILE A 54 5.59 -6.00 8.48
CA ILE A 54 5.69 -6.09 7.00
C ILE A 54 4.55 -5.29 6.36
N LEU A 55 3.32 -5.38 6.86
CA LEU A 55 2.19 -4.61 6.33
C LEU A 55 2.41 -3.09 6.45
N LEU A 56 2.86 -2.64 7.63
CA LEU A 56 3.10 -1.21 7.88
C LEU A 56 4.26 -0.68 7.02
N GLN A 57 5.37 -1.43 6.95
CA GLN A 57 6.52 -1.07 6.13
C GLN A 57 6.15 -1.03 4.65
N ARG A 58 5.34 -1.99 4.18
CA ARG A 58 4.88 -2.02 2.79
C ARG A 58 3.96 -0.85 2.49
N PHE A 59 3.06 -0.48 3.40
CA PHE A 59 2.22 0.70 3.26
C PHE A 59 3.06 1.96 3.01
N GLN A 60 4.07 2.18 3.86
CA GLN A 60 4.98 3.32 3.74
C GLN A 60 5.82 3.26 2.47
N ALA A 61 6.32 2.07 2.11
CA ALA A 61 7.13 1.87 0.91
C ALA A 61 6.34 2.17 -0.37
N VAL A 62 5.09 1.72 -0.47
CA VAL A 62 4.22 1.99 -1.63
C VAL A 62 3.95 3.49 -1.74
N GLY A 63 3.59 4.16 -0.65
CA GLY A 63 3.38 5.62 -0.66
C GLY A 63 4.63 6.39 -1.09
N SER A 64 5.79 6.05 -0.54
CA SER A 64 7.07 6.69 -0.91
C SER A 64 7.45 6.43 -2.36
N PHE A 65 7.22 5.21 -2.87
CA PHE A 65 7.45 4.87 -4.28
C PHE A 65 6.58 5.74 -5.21
N ILE A 66 5.30 5.94 -4.89
CA ILE A 66 4.40 6.81 -5.67
C ILE A 66 4.91 8.25 -5.68
N GLN A 67 5.33 8.80 -4.53
CA GLN A 67 5.92 10.14 -4.45
C GLN A 67 7.16 10.26 -5.33
N GLN A 68 8.08 9.29 -5.24
CA GLN A 68 9.30 9.28 -6.04
C GLN A 68 8.99 9.21 -7.54
N LEU A 69 8.03 8.37 -7.94
CA LEU A 69 7.60 8.24 -9.33
C LEU A 69 7.12 9.58 -9.89
N ILE A 70 6.29 10.32 -9.13
CA ILE A 70 5.76 11.63 -9.55
C ILE A 70 6.86 12.69 -9.61
N VAL A 71 7.71 12.76 -8.58
CA VAL A 71 8.78 13.78 -8.48
C VAL A 71 9.87 13.54 -9.52
N SER A 72 10.11 12.28 -9.91
CA SER A 72 11.09 11.94 -10.95
C SER A 72 10.70 12.43 -12.35
N GLN A 73 9.42 12.75 -12.59
CA GLN A 73 8.97 13.18 -13.90
C GLN A 73 9.20 14.68 -14.13
N THR A 74 10.15 15.00 -14.99
CA THR A 74 10.55 16.38 -15.31
C THR A 74 9.63 17.07 -16.32
N ASN A 75 8.98 16.30 -17.20
CA ASN A 75 8.01 16.83 -18.16
C ASN A 75 6.62 16.97 -17.51
N PHE A 76 6.05 18.18 -17.59
CA PHE A 76 4.75 18.50 -16.99
C PHE A 76 3.59 17.65 -17.54
N GLN A 77 3.53 17.42 -18.86
CA GLN A 77 2.44 16.66 -19.46
C GLN A 77 2.51 15.18 -19.08
N GLU A 78 3.72 14.62 -19.08
CA GLU A 78 3.94 13.24 -18.65
C GLU A 78 3.64 13.09 -17.16
N ARG A 79 4.04 14.05 -16.32
CA ARG A 79 3.70 14.04 -14.88
C ARG A 79 2.19 14.10 -14.66
N LYS A 80 1.46 14.92 -15.44
CA LYS A 80 0.00 14.99 -15.37
C LYS A 80 -0.66 13.67 -15.78
N SER A 81 -0.21 13.07 -16.88
CA SER A 81 -0.71 11.76 -17.36
C SER A 81 -0.42 10.65 -16.36
N LEU A 82 0.77 10.68 -15.75
CA LEU A 82 1.18 9.76 -14.70
C LEU A 82 0.27 9.87 -13.48
N VAL A 83 0.06 11.08 -12.94
CA VAL A 83 -0.84 11.31 -11.79
C VAL A 83 -2.26 10.84 -12.10
N ALA A 84 -2.78 11.12 -13.31
CA ALA A 84 -4.11 10.65 -13.71
C ALA A 84 -4.19 9.11 -13.75
N SER A 85 -3.14 8.43 -14.20
CA SER A 85 -3.08 6.98 -14.23
C SER A 85 -2.97 6.36 -12.84
N ILE A 86 -2.20 6.98 -11.94
CA ILE A 86 -2.11 6.60 -10.52
C ILE A 86 -3.48 6.75 -9.85
N LEU A 87 -4.19 7.85 -10.09
CA LEU A 87 -5.52 8.07 -9.54
C LEU A 87 -6.54 7.05 -10.06
N ARG A 88 -6.48 6.71 -11.37
CA ARG A 88 -7.30 5.62 -11.93
C ARG A 88 -7.02 4.30 -11.24
N CYS A 89 -5.74 3.98 -10.98
CA CYS A 89 -5.38 2.77 -10.23
C CYS A 89 -6.00 2.78 -8.83
N ALA A 90 -5.94 3.90 -8.09
CA ALA A 90 -6.55 4.02 -6.76
C ALA A 90 -8.07 3.84 -6.79
N ILE A 91 -8.74 4.43 -7.79
CA ILE A 91 -10.18 4.29 -8.01
C ILE A 91 -10.53 2.83 -8.32
N THR A 92 -9.75 2.15 -9.18
CA THR A 92 -9.98 0.74 -9.47
C THR A 92 -9.78 -0.13 -8.23
N CYS A 93 -8.72 0.09 -7.45
CA CYS A 93 -8.52 -0.57 -6.15
C CYS A 93 -9.73 -0.40 -5.23
N TRP A 94 -10.30 0.81 -5.17
CA TRP A 94 -11.51 1.09 -4.40
C TRP A 94 -12.71 0.27 -4.90
N TYR A 95 -12.94 0.23 -6.22
CA TYR A 95 -14.08 -0.48 -6.81
C TYR A 95 -14.01 -1.99 -6.63
N ILE A 96 -12.81 -2.59 -6.65
CA ILE A 96 -12.62 -4.04 -6.43
C ILE A 96 -12.48 -4.42 -4.95
N GLY A 97 -12.64 -3.46 -4.03
CA GLY A 97 -12.62 -3.70 -2.58
C GLY A 97 -11.23 -3.75 -1.96
N ASN A 98 -10.16 -3.45 -2.70
CA ASN A 98 -8.82 -3.31 -2.15
C ASN A 98 -8.59 -1.90 -1.59
N PHE A 99 -9.24 -1.64 -0.45
CA PHE A 99 -9.16 -0.34 0.21
C PHE A 99 -7.75 -0.04 0.74
N ASN A 100 -6.98 -1.06 1.13
CA ASN A 100 -5.62 -0.86 1.64
C ASN A 100 -4.71 -0.25 0.56
N SER A 101 -4.70 -0.83 -0.64
CA SER A 101 -3.92 -0.26 -1.75
C SER A 101 -4.46 1.09 -2.22
N ALA A 102 -5.78 1.30 -2.21
CA ALA A 102 -6.35 2.62 -2.51
C ALA A 102 -5.80 3.69 -1.55
N MET A 103 -5.79 3.41 -0.25
CA MET A 103 -5.25 4.33 0.76
C MET A 103 -3.74 4.50 0.68
N GLN A 104 -2.98 3.45 0.35
CA GLN A 104 -1.52 3.55 0.13
C GLN A 104 -1.18 4.48 -1.02
N ILE A 105 -1.91 4.35 -2.13
CA ILE A 105 -1.72 5.22 -3.30
C ILE A 105 -2.07 6.67 -2.92
N LEU A 106 -3.21 6.90 -2.26
CA LEU A 106 -3.63 8.24 -1.84
C LEU A 106 -2.66 8.88 -0.85
N ALA A 107 -2.04 8.11 0.05
CA ALA A 107 -1.03 8.62 0.97
C ALA A 107 0.28 9.03 0.28
N GLY A 108 0.52 8.53 -0.93
CA GLY A 108 1.67 8.88 -1.77
C GLY A 108 1.41 10.01 -2.76
N LEU A 109 0.17 10.48 -2.92
CA LEU A 109 -0.18 11.65 -3.73
C LEU A 109 0.00 12.95 -2.92
#